data_AF-A0A943YLP8-F1
#
_entry.id   AF-A0A943YLP8-F1
#
_cell.length_a   1.000
_cell.length_b   1.000
_cell.length_c   1.000
_cell.angle_alpha   90.00
_cell.angle_beta   90.00
_cell.angle_gamma   90.00
#
_symmetry.space_group_name_H-M   'P 1'
#
loop_
_entity.id
_entity.type
_entity.pdbx_description
1 polymer ?
#
loop_
_entity_poly.entity_id
_entity_poly.type
_entity_poly.pdbx_seq_one_letter_code
_entity_poly.pdbx_strand_id
1 'polypeptide(L)'
;GGTISECEALTDNGGGLYADNSTINISGGTISGCKGVWGGGLYAENSSTIEISDGTISGCTVGAGGGLFVDRSTVRISGGIISGCITSDTGNGGGLYANHSTLKITGGRIENNKAAHGGGVALVGKTTFEKPITNWTVIGNEAYATGGVGGGIKFENGSMDVSAGSNRIYNNTAGGQGADIFLLNDSSTIKLPNAANMNATYRDSGIEIDGWYNDNPPYTPSENGVGVDVSGELTGGLSLVASYKTILVRIEIDANGGVGGSGSQTVEKGKTVTLEAPTKEGHLFTGWKDEKGNSYPAGADGKVNITVNEDMKLTAVWEARTFTVTYVLLDGKTRTETVAYGQKLTLGEEPRTGYTFVGWKDGEKMYHAGETITVTEDKTLTAVWDTRSFTVTYVLLNGKTRTETAAYGQNVTLGEEPRTGYTFVGWKDGEKMYHAGETITVTEDMTLTAEWEKLPSAENLPKTGDESPVLLWSAVLVVSAAAGFMLKRKK
;
A
#
# COMPACT_ATOMS: atom_id res chain seq x y z
N GLY A 1 48.04 12.68 -19.16
CA GLY A 1 46.88 11.82 -19.43
C GLY A 1 46.55 11.85 -20.92
N GLY A 2 46.14 10.69 -21.45
CA GLY A 2 45.69 10.46 -22.82
C GLY A 2 44.85 9.17 -22.87
N THR A 3 44.37 8.75 -24.04
CA THR A 3 43.54 7.54 -24.20
C THR A 3 44.23 6.52 -25.09
N ILE A 4 44.33 5.29 -24.62
CA ILE A 4 44.67 4.09 -25.39
C ILE A 4 43.43 3.20 -25.33
N SER A 5 42.76 2.99 -26.45
CA SER A 5 41.49 2.25 -26.43
C SER A 5 41.33 1.35 -27.64
N GLU A 6 40.68 0.20 -27.41
CA GLU A 6 40.28 -0.75 -28.46
C GLU A 6 41.46 -1.30 -29.28
N CYS A 7 42.66 -1.30 -28.70
CA CYS A 7 43.84 -1.90 -29.30
C CYS A 7 43.76 -3.43 -29.19
N GLU A 8 44.18 -4.13 -30.24
CA GLU A 8 44.13 -5.59 -30.31
C GLU A 8 45.45 -6.18 -30.79
N ALA A 9 46.07 -7.00 -29.94
CA ALA A 9 47.25 -7.81 -30.22
C ALA A 9 46.83 -9.28 -30.38
N LEU A 10 46.55 -9.70 -31.62
CA LEU A 10 45.94 -11.02 -31.90
C LEU A 10 46.81 -12.21 -31.47
N THR A 11 48.13 -12.07 -31.52
CA THR A 11 49.09 -13.14 -31.21
C THR A 11 50.13 -12.75 -30.15
N ASP A 12 50.10 -11.49 -29.71
CA ASP A 12 51.12 -10.93 -28.84
C ASP A 12 50.52 -10.48 -27.49
N ASN A 13 51.42 -10.17 -26.56
CA ASN A 13 51.06 -9.72 -25.22
C ASN A 13 50.90 -8.20 -25.19
N GLY A 14 50.18 -7.69 -24.19
CA GLY A 14 50.07 -6.25 -23.98
C GLY A 14 49.17 -5.57 -25.01
N GLY A 15 47.87 -5.81 -24.91
CA GLY A 15 46.90 -5.30 -25.90
C GLY A 15 46.95 -3.78 -26.08
N GLY A 16 47.04 -3.04 -24.98
CA GLY A 16 47.26 -1.59 -25.00
C GLY A 16 48.74 -1.21 -24.93
N LEU A 17 49.45 -1.72 -23.93
CA LEU A 17 50.87 -1.44 -23.68
C LEU A 17 51.66 -2.71 -23.38
N TYR A 18 52.89 -2.76 -23.87
CA TYR A 18 53.84 -3.83 -23.59
C TYR A 18 55.16 -3.23 -23.07
N ALA A 19 55.64 -3.73 -21.93
CA ALA A 19 56.91 -3.34 -21.33
C ALA A 19 57.86 -4.53 -21.21
N ASP A 20 59.06 -4.38 -21.73
CA ASP A 20 60.15 -5.34 -21.60
C ASP A 20 61.40 -4.58 -21.12
N ASN A 21 61.89 -4.95 -19.93
CA ASN A 21 62.99 -4.27 -19.24
C ASN A 21 62.89 -2.73 -19.29
N SER A 22 61.68 -2.21 -19.05
CA SER A 22 61.34 -0.82 -19.29
C SER A 22 60.51 -0.24 -18.14
N THR A 23 60.41 1.10 -18.08
CA THR A 23 59.57 1.79 -17.11
C THR A 23 58.37 2.44 -17.79
N ILE A 24 57.16 2.17 -17.29
CA ILE A 24 55.93 2.85 -17.70
C ILE A 24 55.38 3.64 -16.51
N ASN A 25 55.16 4.94 -16.72
CA ASN A 25 54.55 5.84 -15.73
C ASN A 25 53.15 6.25 -16.20
N ILE A 26 52.13 5.86 -15.45
CA ILE A 26 50.73 6.21 -15.66
C ILE A 26 50.30 7.18 -14.56
N SER A 27 50.23 8.46 -14.90
CA SER A 27 49.84 9.54 -13.98
C SER A 27 48.43 10.08 -14.25
N GLY A 28 47.62 9.34 -15.00
CA GLY A 28 46.27 9.70 -15.44
C GLY A 28 45.98 9.21 -16.86
N GLY A 29 44.75 9.44 -17.34
CA GLY A 29 44.30 8.96 -18.65
C GLY A 29 43.59 7.61 -18.57
N THR A 30 43.32 7.01 -19.73
CA THR A 30 42.50 5.80 -19.84
C THR A 30 43.15 4.78 -20.77
N ILE A 31 43.24 3.53 -20.31
CA ILE A 31 43.50 2.35 -21.13
C ILE A 31 42.23 1.52 -21.12
N SER A 32 41.55 1.33 -22.26
CA SER A 32 40.25 0.65 -22.25
C SER A 32 39.96 -0.27 -23.43
N GLY A 33 39.19 -1.33 -23.21
CA GLY A 33 38.71 -2.21 -24.29
C GLY A 33 39.83 -2.94 -25.06
N CYS A 34 41.04 -2.98 -24.50
CA CYS A 34 42.20 -3.54 -25.18
C CYS A 34 42.25 -5.08 -25.03
N LYS A 35 42.80 -5.75 -26.04
CA LYS A 35 42.84 -7.21 -26.16
C LYS A 35 44.23 -7.69 -26.53
N GLY A 36 44.62 -8.82 -25.96
CA GLY A 36 45.92 -9.46 -26.16
C GLY A 36 45.88 -10.93 -25.74
N VAL A 37 46.99 -11.64 -25.85
CA VAL A 37 47.11 -13.00 -25.31
C VAL A 37 47.20 -12.96 -23.78
N TRP A 38 48.06 -12.09 -23.26
CA TRP A 38 48.22 -11.79 -21.83
C TRP A 38 48.28 -10.27 -21.62
N GLY A 39 47.76 -9.76 -20.49
CA GLY A 39 47.83 -8.34 -20.17
C GLY A 39 47.03 -7.45 -21.12
N GLY A 40 45.70 -7.41 -20.97
CA GLY A 40 44.82 -6.76 -21.95
C GLY A 40 45.07 -5.27 -22.06
N GLY A 41 45.08 -4.59 -20.92
CA GLY A 41 45.49 -3.19 -20.86
C GLY A 41 47.00 -3.05 -20.97
N LEU A 42 47.73 -3.74 -20.09
CA LEU A 42 49.18 -3.67 -20.02
C LEU A 42 49.79 -5.02 -19.68
N TYR A 43 50.88 -5.35 -20.36
CA TYR A 43 51.75 -6.48 -20.03
C TYR A 43 53.17 -5.98 -19.73
N ALA A 44 53.78 -6.48 -18.66
CA ALA A 44 55.13 -6.11 -18.24
C ALA A 44 55.96 -7.34 -17.88
N GLU A 45 57.16 -7.44 -18.45
CA GLU A 45 58.11 -8.51 -18.16
C GLU A 45 59.58 -8.05 -18.05
N ASN A 46 60.46 -8.99 -17.69
CA ASN A 46 61.91 -8.82 -17.65
C ASN A 46 62.39 -7.62 -16.83
N SER A 47 62.02 -7.56 -15.55
CA SER A 47 62.41 -6.49 -14.62
C SER A 47 61.87 -5.10 -15.00
N SER A 48 60.75 -5.04 -15.72
CA SER A 48 60.05 -3.79 -15.98
C SER A 48 59.51 -3.17 -14.69
N THR A 49 59.27 -1.85 -14.71
CA THR A 49 58.67 -1.10 -13.61
C THR A 49 57.43 -0.35 -14.09
N ILE A 50 56.28 -0.60 -13.46
CA ILE A 50 55.01 0.05 -13.76
C ILE A 50 54.63 0.92 -12.57
N GLU A 51 54.52 2.23 -12.77
CA GLU A 51 54.11 3.18 -11.74
C GLU A 51 52.76 3.80 -12.11
N ILE A 52 51.73 3.55 -11.29
CA ILE A 52 50.37 4.05 -11.48
C ILE A 52 50.03 4.98 -10.32
N SER A 53 49.99 6.29 -10.59
CA SER A 53 49.59 7.28 -9.59
C SER A 53 48.14 7.73 -9.75
N ASP A 54 47.59 7.63 -10.96
CA ASP A 54 46.19 7.95 -11.27
C ASP A 54 45.81 7.35 -12.65
N GLY A 55 44.54 7.44 -13.04
CA GLY A 55 44.02 6.98 -14.33
C GLY A 55 43.13 5.74 -14.23
N THR A 56 42.71 5.23 -15.37
CA THR A 56 41.77 4.11 -15.44
C THR A 56 42.24 3.06 -16.44
N ILE A 57 42.33 1.80 -16.02
CA ILE A 57 42.46 0.63 -16.90
C ILE A 57 41.13 -0.12 -16.86
N SER A 58 40.42 -0.25 -17.98
CA SER A 58 39.07 -0.81 -17.93
C SER A 58 38.62 -1.63 -19.13
N GLY A 59 37.71 -2.60 -18.90
CA GLY A 59 37.07 -3.34 -19.99
C GLY A 59 38.04 -4.14 -20.88
N CYS A 60 39.25 -4.42 -20.42
CA CYS A 60 40.26 -5.14 -21.20
C CYS A 60 40.07 -6.66 -21.07
N THR A 61 40.32 -7.41 -22.14
CA THR A 61 39.96 -8.84 -22.22
C THR A 61 41.09 -9.71 -22.80
N VAL A 62 41.51 -10.78 -22.09
CA VAL A 62 42.65 -11.64 -22.48
C VAL A 62 42.59 -13.07 -21.91
N GLY A 63 43.64 -13.88 -22.14
CA GLY A 63 43.88 -15.16 -21.49
C GLY A 63 44.05 -15.06 -19.96
N ALA A 64 44.97 -14.22 -19.46
CA ALA A 64 45.12 -13.82 -18.04
C ALA A 64 45.69 -12.41 -17.89
N GLY A 65 45.48 -11.78 -16.72
CA GLY A 65 45.82 -10.38 -16.48
C GLY A 65 44.94 -9.45 -17.30
N GLY A 66 43.62 -9.47 -17.03
CA GLY A 66 42.62 -8.71 -17.80
C GLY A 66 43.04 -7.26 -18.01
N GLY A 67 43.26 -6.54 -16.91
CA GLY A 67 43.80 -5.19 -16.91
C GLY A 67 45.32 -5.18 -17.06
N LEU A 68 46.02 -5.76 -16.08
CA LEU A 68 47.47 -5.71 -15.95
C LEU A 68 48.06 -7.10 -15.70
N PHE A 69 49.05 -7.50 -16.50
CA PHE A 69 49.89 -8.67 -16.28
C PHE A 69 51.32 -8.25 -15.98
N VAL A 70 51.92 -8.76 -14.90
CA VAL A 70 53.28 -8.43 -14.47
C VAL A 70 54.05 -9.71 -14.19
N ASP A 71 55.09 -10.02 -14.96
CA ASP A 71 56.01 -11.14 -14.72
C ASP A 71 57.39 -10.65 -14.30
N ARG A 72 57.91 -11.18 -13.18
CA ARG A 72 59.28 -10.90 -12.69
C ARG A 72 59.64 -9.42 -12.75
N SER A 73 58.68 -8.57 -12.40
CA SER A 73 58.72 -7.13 -12.59
C SER A 73 58.14 -6.42 -11.37
N THR A 74 58.15 -5.09 -11.38
CA THR A 74 57.67 -4.28 -10.25
C THR A 74 56.44 -3.48 -10.64
N VAL A 75 55.40 -3.49 -9.81
CA VAL A 75 54.24 -2.59 -9.93
C VAL A 75 54.07 -1.76 -8.67
N ARG A 76 53.93 -0.45 -8.84
CA ARG A 76 53.65 0.50 -7.77
C ARG A 76 52.35 1.24 -8.07
N ILE A 77 51.33 1.04 -7.23
CA ILE A 77 50.03 1.68 -7.37
C ILE A 77 49.81 2.61 -6.18
N SER A 78 49.75 3.92 -6.43
CA SER A 78 49.39 4.92 -5.42
C SER A 78 48.01 5.54 -5.65
N GLY A 79 47.39 5.28 -6.82
CA GLY A 79 46.05 5.73 -7.16
C GLY A 79 45.53 5.07 -8.43
N GLY A 80 44.42 5.59 -8.97
CA GLY A 80 43.77 5.06 -10.18
C GLY A 80 42.81 3.88 -9.93
N ILE A 81 42.17 3.44 -11.01
CA ILE A 81 41.13 2.42 -11.02
C ILE A 81 41.44 1.35 -12.07
N ILE A 82 41.36 0.08 -11.71
CA ILE A 82 41.37 -1.06 -12.63
C ILE A 82 40.01 -1.75 -12.55
N SER A 83 39.22 -1.70 -13.63
CA SER A 83 37.82 -2.14 -13.55
C SER A 83 37.25 -2.85 -14.77
N GLY A 84 36.30 -3.76 -14.56
CA GLY A 84 35.56 -4.39 -15.66
C GLY A 84 36.42 -5.23 -16.61
N CYS A 85 37.65 -5.57 -16.23
CA CYS A 85 38.55 -6.37 -17.05
C CYS A 85 38.27 -7.86 -16.83
N ILE A 86 38.38 -8.66 -17.90
CA ILE A 86 37.90 -10.04 -17.94
C ILE A 86 39.00 -10.96 -18.49
N THR A 87 39.16 -12.13 -17.90
CA THR A 87 40.05 -13.18 -18.43
C THR A 87 39.29 -14.42 -18.90
N SER A 88 39.97 -15.31 -19.62
CA SER A 88 39.47 -16.61 -20.06
C SER A 88 39.09 -17.55 -18.90
N ASP A 89 38.41 -18.67 -19.20
CA ASP A 89 37.95 -19.66 -18.21
C ASP A 89 39.08 -20.37 -17.44
N THR A 90 40.34 -20.15 -17.84
CA THR A 90 41.56 -20.62 -17.15
C THR A 90 42.44 -19.47 -16.65
N GLY A 91 41.97 -18.24 -16.82
CA GLY A 91 42.73 -17.01 -16.58
C GLY A 91 42.84 -16.65 -15.11
N ASN A 92 43.98 -16.04 -14.76
CA ASN A 92 44.23 -15.50 -13.43
C ASN A 92 44.18 -13.97 -13.47
N GLY A 93 43.68 -13.32 -12.40
CA GLY A 93 43.84 -11.87 -12.21
C GLY A 93 43.05 -11.04 -13.20
N GLY A 94 41.76 -10.85 -12.96
CA GLY A 94 40.90 -10.04 -13.85
C GLY A 94 41.40 -8.59 -13.93
N GLY A 95 41.69 -7.99 -12.78
CA GLY A 95 42.31 -6.66 -12.72
C GLY A 95 43.84 -6.74 -12.83
N LEU A 96 44.47 -7.44 -11.89
CA LEU A 96 45.92 -7.58 -11.81
C LEU A 96 46.33 -9.04 -11.69
N TYR A 97 47.19 -9.50 -12.58
CA TYR A 97 47.94 -10.73 -12.41
C TYR A 97 49.42 -10.43 -12.21
N ALA A 98 49.98 -10.79 -11.05
CA ALA A 98 51.40 -10.65 -10.75
C ALA A 98 52.03 -12.03 -10.53
N ASN A 99 53.05 -12.34 -11.33
CA ASN A 99 53.81 -13.58 -11.26
C ASN A 99 55.26 -13.28 -10.85
N HIS A 100 55.75 -13.88 -9.77
CA HIS A 100 57.12 -13.70 -9.27
C HIS A 100 57.58 -12.23 -9.16
N SER A 101 56.66 -11.35 -8.77
CA SER A 101 56.81 -9.89 -8.94
C SER A 101 56.83 -9.15 -7.60
N THR A 102 57.21 -7.87 -7.64
CA THR A 102 57.23 -6.97 -6.49
C THR A 102 56.08 -5.96 -6.58
N LEU A 103 55.32 -5.81 -5.50
CA LEU A 103 54.18 -4.90 -5.42
C LEU A 103 54.41 -3.82 -4.34
N LYS A 104 54.07 -2.57 -4.67
CA LYS A 104 53.84 -1.50 -3.68
C LYS A 104 52.46 -0.92 -3.89
N ILE A 105 51.62 -0.90 -2.87
CA ILE A 105 50.26 -0.37 -2.97
C ILE A 105 50.03 0.64 -1.85
N THR A 106 49.85 1.92 -2.19
CA THR A 106 49.53 2.99 -1.23
C THR A 106 48.22 3.72 -1.56
N GLY A 107 47.45 3.15 -2.48
CA GLY A 107 46.15 3.63 -2.94
C GLY A 107 45.65 2.83 -4.14
N GLY A 108 44.56 3.30 -4.73
CA GLY A 108 43.97 2.71 -5.93
C GLY A 108 42.85 1.69 -5.64
N ARG A 109 42.05 1.44 -6.68
CA ARG A 109 40.85 0.59 -6.61
C ARG A 109 40.88 -0.47 -7.71
N ILE A 110 40.63 -1.72 -7.35
CA ILE A 110 40.47 -2.84 -8.28
C ILE A 110 39.05 -3.35 -8.09
N GLU A 111 38.19 -3.14 -9.11
CA GLU A 111 36.76 -3.39 -8.97
C GLU A 111 36.10 -4.06 -10.17
N ASN A 112 35.08 -4.88 -9.91
CA ASN A 112 34.21 -5.44 -10.96
C ASN A 112 34.98 -6.20 -12.06
N ASN A 113 36.16 -6.74 -11.74
CA ASN A 113 36.95 -7.55 -12.66
C ASN A 113 36.57 -9.03 -12.53
N LYS A 114 36.78 -9.79 -13.60
CA LYS A 114 36.38 -11.21 -13.66
C LYS A 114 37.53 -12.09 -14.14
N ALA A 115 37.77 -13.19 -13.44
CA ALA A 115 38.72 -14.22 -13.86
C ALA A 115 38.29 -15.61 -13.41
N ALA A 116 38.94 -16.66 -13.91
CA ALA A 116 38.71 -18.00 -13.39
C ALA A 116 39.19 -18.10 -11.92
N HIS A 117 40.33 -17.48 -11.62
CA HIS A 117 40.89 -17.39 -10.28
C HIS A 117 41.49 -16.00 -10.02
N GLY A 118 41.39 -15.50 -8.79
CA GLY A 118 41.88 -14.15 -8.49
C GLY A 118 41.08 -13.10 -9.27
N GLY A 119 39.75 -13.05 -9.08
CA GLY A 119 38.86 -12.22 -9.89
C GLY A 119 39.34 -10.77 -10.02
N GLY A 120 39.72 -10.18 -8.89
CA GLY A 120 40.40 -8.88 -8.85
C GLY A 120 41.89 -9.04 -9.08
N VAL A 121 42.55 -9.76 -8.17
CA VAL A 121 44.00 -9.93 -8.15
C VAL A 121 44.39 -11.39 -8.01
N ALA A 122 45.32 -11.82 -8.84
CA ALA A 122 46.04 -13.08 -8.66
C ALA A 122 47.53 -12.79 -8.44
N LEU A 123 48.08 -13.39 -7.39
CA LEU A 123 49.48 -13.30 -7.01
C LEU A 123 50.04 -14.71 -6.99
N VAL A 124 50.83 -15.05 -8.01
CA VAL A 124 51.33 -16.40 -8.26
C VAL A 124 52.84 -16.42 -8.19
N GLY A 125 53.39 -17.53 -7.71
CA GLY A 125 54.80 -17.62 -7.40
C GLY A 125 55.20 -16.65 -6.29
N LYS A 126 56.52 -16.50 -6.06
CA LYS A 126 57.00 -15.69 -4.93
C LYS A 126 56.72 -14.20 -5.18
N THR A 127 55.70 -13.67 -4.50
CA THR A 127 55.39 -12.23 -4.54
C THR A 127 56.05 -11.51 -3.37
N THR A 128 56.69 -10.37 -3.64
CA THR A 128 57.31 -9.52 -2.62
C THR A 128 56.52 -8.21 -2.47
N PHE A 129 56.33 -7.75 -1.24
CA PHE A 129 55.63 -6.49 -0.97
C PHE A 129 56.56 -5.43 -0.40
N GLU A 130 56.59 -4.26 -1.03
CA GLU A 130 57.13 -3.04 -0.45
C GLU A 130 56.11 -2.50 0.57
N LYS A 131 56.49 -2.51 1.84
CA LYS A 131 55.61 -2.11 2.96
C LYS A 131 55.61 -0.58 3.17
N PRO A 132 54.52 0.01 3.71
CA PRO A 132 53.24 -0.62 4.02
C PRO A 132 52.29 -0.69 2.82
N ILE A 133 51.31 -1.60 2.87
CA ILE A 133 50.14 -1.59 1.97
C ILE A 133 49.04 -0.76 2.62
N THR A 134 48.62 0.32 1.97
CA THR A 134 47.61 1.24 2.52
C THR A 134 46.63 1.72 1.44
N ASN A 135 45.44 2.14 1.88
CA ASN A 135 44.39 2.76 1.05
C ASN A 135 43.96 1.92 -0.17
N TRP A 136 44.22 0.62 -0.16
CA TRP A 136 43.89 -0.26 -1.27
C TRP A 136 42.44 -0.71 -1.18
N THR A 137 41.70 -0.61 -2.27
CA THR A 137 40.31 -1.09 -2.35
C THR A 137 40.18 -2.22 -3.38
N VAL A 138 39.66 -3.38 -2.95
CA VAL A 138 39.38 -4.54 -3.82
C VAL A 138 37.94 -4.99 -3.58
N ILE A 139 37.06 -4.79 -4.57
CA ILE A 139 35.60 -4.91 -4.36
C ILE A 139 34.85 -5.33 -5.62
N GLY A 140 33.80 -6.13 -5.46
CA GLY A 140 32.91 -6.49 -6.57
C GLY A 140 33.56 -7.36 -7.63
N ASN A 141 34.77 -7.87 -7.38
CA ASN A 141 35.44 -8.75 -8.33
C ASN A 141 34.92 -10.19 -8.21
N GLU A 142 35.05 -10.96 -9.29
CA GLU A 142 34.43 -12.27 -9.42
C GLU A 142 35.44 -13.31 -9.94
N ALA A 143 35.67 -14.37 -9.14
CA ALA A 143 36.27 -15.61 -9.61
C ALA A 143 35.17 -16.50 -10.19
N TYR A 144 34.81 -16.32 -11.46
CA TYR A 144 33.56 -16.79 -12.05
C TYR A 144 33.55 -18.28 -12.43
N ALA A 145 34.72 -18.90 -12.61
CA ALA A 145 34.79 -20.31 -12.99
C ALA A 145 34.19 -21.21 -11.91
N THR A 146 33.63 -22.36 -12.29
CA THR A 146 33.19 -23.36 -11.31
C THR A 146 34.39 -23.84 -10.49
N GLY A 147 34.32 -23.72 -9.16
CA GLY A 147 35.47 -23.98 -8.28
C GLY A 147 36.55 -22.89 -8.33
N GLY A 148 36.28 -21.75 -8.97
CA GLY A 148 37.13 -20.56 -8.94
C GLY A 148 37.38 -20.08 -7.52
N VAL A 149 38.56 -19.51 -7.26
CA VAL A 149 38.99 -19.14 -5.91
C VAL A 149 39.55 -17.73 -5.88
N GLY A 150 39.42 -17.05 -4.75
CA GLY A 150 39.96 -15.71 -4.56
C GLY A 150 39.22 -14.70 -5.42
N GLY A 151 37.94 -14.45 -5.15
CA GLY A 151 37.16 -13.48 -5.93
C GLY A 151 37.80 -12.09 -5.92
N GLY A 152 38.20 -11.62 -4.74
CA GLY A 152 39.00 -10.42 -4.58
C GLY A 152 40.47 -10.70 -4.87
N ILE A 153 41.10 -11.49 -4.02
CA ILE A 153 42.54 -11.79 -4.07
C ILE A 153 42.77 -13.30 -3.98
N LYS A 154 43.51 -13.84 -4.94
CA LYS A 154 44.18 -15.13 -4.84
C LYS A 154 45.67 -14.90 -4.57
N PHE A 155 46.20 -15.53 -3.53
CA PHE A 155 47.59 -15.40 -3.12
C PHE A 155 48.29 -16.74 -2.95
N GLU A 156 49.44 -16.88 -3.60
CA GLU A 156 50.32 -18.03 -3.49
C GLU A 156 51.72 -17.56 -3.08
N ASN A 157 52.33 -18.26 -2.12
CA ASN A 157 53.76 -18.16 -1.77
C ASN A 157 54.25 -16.74 -1.45
N GLY A 158 54.13 -16.32 -0.19
CA GLY A 158 54.70 -15.06 0.29
C GLY A 158 54.07 -14.59 1.58
N SER A 159 54.42 -13.37 2.00
CA SER A 159 53.84 -12.73 3.19
C SER A 159 53.24 -11.39 2.79
N MET A 160 51.93 -11.23 2.99
CA MET A 160 51.19 -10.00 2.70
C MET A 160 50.74 -9.32 3.98
N ASP A 161 51.04 -8.04 4.14
CA ASP A 161 50.58 -7.25 5.28
C ASP A 161 49.63 -6.15 4.80
N VAL A 162 48.32 -6.45 4.85
CA VAL A 162 47.23 -5.51 4.54
C VAL A 162 46.53 -5.01 5.80
N SER A 163 47.14 -5.18 6.97
CA SER A 163 46.54 -4.87 8.27
C SER A 163 46.25 -3.39 8.54
N ALA A 164 46.80 -2.49 7.71
CA ALA A 164 46.47 -1.08 7.80
C ALA A 164 44.95 -0.87 7.63
N GLY A 165 44.32 -0.21 8.60
CA GLY A 165 42.86 -0.02 8.65
C GLY A 165 42.28 0.84 7.52
N SER A 166 43.11 1.38 6.62
CA SER A 166 42.65 2.08 5.42
C SER A 166 42.41 1.16 4.22
N ASN A 167 42.84 -0.10 4.28
CA ASN A 167 42.57 -1.10 3.25
C ASN A 167 41.15 -1.62 3.35
N ARG A 168 40.53 -1.88 2.19
CA ARG A 168 39.15 -2.34 2.07
C ARG A 168 39.07 -3.48 1.06
N ILE A 169 38.80 -4.69 1.54
CA ILE A 169 38.71 -5.90 0.70
C ILE A 169 37.41 -6.59 1.11
N TYR A 170 36.36 -6.44 0.31
CA TYR A 170 35.02 -6.91 0.64
C TYR A 170 34.11 -7.00 -0.59
N ASN A 171 32.97 -7.68 -0.46
CA ASN A 171 31.95 -7.81 -1.51
C ASN A 171 32.48 -8.36 -2.83
N ASN A 172 33.51 -9.20 -2.79
CA ASN A 172 33.91 -10.00 -3.95
C ASN A 172 33.18 -11.35 -3.93
N THR A 173 33.26 -12.09 -5.03
CA THR A 173 32.53 -13.35 -5.22
C THR A 173 33.41 -14.42 -5.85
N ALA A 174 33.22 -15.67 -5.46
CA ALA A 174 33.92 -16.81 -6.04
C ALA A 174 32.94 -17.96 -6.28
N GLY A 175 33.07 -18.64 -7.41
CA GLY A 175 32.28 -19.84 -7.73
C GLY A 175 32.68 -21.06 -6.90
N GLY A 176 33.88 -21.04 -6.31
CA GLY A 176 34.36 -21.96 -5.29
C GLY A 176 34.41 -21.26 -3.93
N GLN A 177 35.61 -20.92 -3.46
CA GLN A 177 35.87 -20.46 -2.09
C GLN A 177 36.80 -19.24 -2.03
N GLY A 178 36.84 -18.58 -0.88
CA GLY A 178 37.64 -17.38 -0.67
C GLY A 178 37.12 -16.23 -1.54
N ALA A 179 35.85 -15.89 -1.35
CA ALA A 179 35.17 -14.83 -2.07
C ALA A 179 36.00 -13.53 -2.05
N ASP A 180 36.51 -13.12 -0.89
CA ASP A 180 37.37 -11.94 -0.79
C ASP A 180 38.85 -12.30 -0.86
N ILE A 181 39.30 -13.31 -0.11
CA ILE A 181 40.71 -13.68 -0.05
C ILE A 181 40.85 -15.21 -0.04
N PHE A 182 41.76 -15.71 -0.87
CA PHE A 182 42.16 -17.11 -0.90
C PHE A 182 43.70 -17.24 -0.84
N LEU A 183 44.21 -17.99 0.13
CA LEU A 183 45.61 -18.40 0.24
C LEU A 183 45.72 -19.89 -0.11
N LEU A 184 46.55 -20.23 -1.10
CA LEU A 184 46.58 -21.60 -1.64
C LEU A 184 47.29 -22.62 -0.74
N ASN A 185 48.35 -22.22 -0.03
CA ASN A 185 49.26 -23.16 0.61
C ASN A 185 49.92 -22.61 1.89
N ASP A 186 50.57 -23.50 2.64
CA ASP A 186 51.18 -23.19 3.94
C ASP A 186 52.40 -22.27 3.87
N SER A 187 52.93 -22.01 2.67
CA SER A 187 53.99 -21.03 2.42
C SER A 187 53.47 -19.60 2.26
N SER A 188 52.17 -19.38 2.45
CA SER A 188 51.54 -18.06 2.38
C SER A 188 51.15 -17.57 3.79
N THR A 189 51.44 -16.31 4.09
CA THR A 189 50.99 -15.64 5.31
C THR A 189 50.30 -14.32 5.02
N ILE A 190 49.34 -13.95 5.86
CA ILE A 190 48.62 -12.69 5.72
C ILE A 190 48.32 -12.04 7.08
N LYS A 191 48.48 -10.72 7.16
CA LYS A 191 47.91 -9.89 8.22
C LYS A 191 46.77 -9.07 7.65
N LEU A 192 45.61 -9.14 8.29
CA LEU A 192 44.36 -8.55 7.80
C LEU A 192 43.98 -7.30 8.57
N PRO A 193 43.25 -6.36 7.94
CA PRO A 193 42.62 -5.28 8.67
C PRO A 193 41.41 -5.84 9.45
N ASN A 194 40.97 -5.12 10.48
CA ASN A 194 39.69 -5.41 11.10
C ASN A 194 38.56 -5.09 10.11
N ALA A 195 37.82 -6.11 9.65
CA ALA A 195 36.76 -5.96 8.67
C ALA A 195 35.61 -5.05 9.16
N ALA A 196 35.29 -5.05 10.46
CA ALA A 196 34.27 -4.16 11.03
C ALA A 196 34.61 -2.68 10.83
N ASN A 197 35.90 -2.34 10.72
CA ASN A 197 36.36 -0.96 10.54
C ASN A 197 36.36 -0.51 9.07
N MET A 198 35.94 -1.36 8.13
CA MET A 198 35.83 -0.99 6.72
C MET A 198 34.65 -0.06 6.42
N ASN A 199 33.69 0.05 7.35
CA ASN A 199 32.45 0.83 7.22
C ASN A 199 31.69 0.52 5.93
N ALA A 200 31.43 -0.77 5.71
CA ALA A 200 30.80 -1.29 4.49
C ALA A 200 29.71 -2.31 4.82
N THR A 201 28.69 -2.36 3.97
CA THR A 201 27.63 -3.37 4.04
C THR A 201 28.01 -4.62 3.26
N TYR A 202 27.58 -5.78 3.74
CA TYR A 202 27.74 -7.04 3.03
C TYR A 202 26.77 -7.10 1.84
N ARG A 203 27.32 -7.04 0.64
CA ARG A 203 26.58 -7.02 -0.63
C ARG A 203 25.42 -6.00 -0.58
N ASP A 204 24.26 -6.39 -1.12
CA ASP A 204 23.03 -5.60 -1.12
C ASP A 204 22.15 -5.85 0.12
N SER A 205 22.68 -6.47 1.18
CA SER A 205 21.88 -6.83 2.37
C SER A 205 21.46 -5.64 3.23
N GLY A 206 22.19 -4.51 3.11
CA GLY A 206 22.06 -3.36 4.01
C GLY A 206 22.63 -3.59 5.42
N ILE A 207 23.22 -4.76 5.70
CA ILE A 207 23.80 -5.10 7.00
C ILE A 207 25.31 -4.86 6.96
N GLU A 208 25.84 -4.21 8.00
CA GLU A 208 27.28 -3.92 8.13
C GLU A 208 28.11 -5.20 8.31
N ILE A 209 29.30 -5.22 7.71
CA ILE A 209 30.31 -6.27 7.91
C ILE A 209 30.83 -6.17 9.34
N ASP A 210 30.92 -7.30 10.05
CA ASP A 210 31.40 -7.35 11.45
C ASP A 210 32.76 -8.05 11.60
N GLY A 211 33.24 -8.75 10.56
CA GLY A 211 34.38 -9.63 10.72
C GLY A 211 34.75 -10.42 9.47
N TRP A 212 35.84 -11.17 9.60
CA TRP A 212 36.29 -12.16 8.63
C TRP A 212 35.73 -13.53 9.00
N TYR A 213 35.29 -14.30 8.02
CA TYR A 213 34.73 -15.63 8.20
C TYR A 213 35.43 -16.63 7.28
N ASN A 214 35.54 -17.89 7.74
CA ASN A 214 36.05 -18.97 6.91
C ASN A 214 35.04 -19.28 5.80
N ASP A 215 35.52 -19.22 4.56
CA ASP A 215 34.76 -19.35 3.33
C ASP A 215 35.04 -20.68 2.60
N ASN A 216 35.44 -21.71 3.36
CA ASN A 216 35.52 -23.09 2.90
C ASN A 216 34.83 -24.03 3.91
N PRO A 217 33.62 -24.56 3.59
CA PRO A 217 32.83 -24.28 2.38
C PRO A 217 32.36 -22.81 2.32
N PRO A 218 31.81 -22.34 1.19
CA PRO A 218 31.37 -20.96 1.02
C PRO A 218 30.44 -20.51 2.14
N TYR A 219 30.78 -19.39 2.77
CA TYR A 219 30.13 -18.88 3.94
C TYR A 219 28.82 -18.18 3.57
N THR A 220 27.75 -18.65 4.19
CA THR A 220 26.46 -17.96 4.21
C THR A 220 26.25 -17.40 5.62
N PRO A 221 25.95 -16.09 5.79
CA PRO A 221 25.66 -15.50 7.08
C PRO A 221 24.65 -16.33 7.88
N SER A 222 24.99 -16.65 9.13
CA SER A 222 24.13 -17.45 10.02
C SER A 222 24.38 -17.13 11.50
N GLU A 223 23.46 -17.56 12.36
CA GLU A 223 23.53 -17.31 13.81
C GLU A 223 24.66 -18.11 14.47
N ASN A 224 25.14 -19.15 13.80
CA ASN A 224 26.26 -19.96 14.26
C ASN A 224 27.59 -19.57 13.59
N GLY A 225 27.62 -18.46 12.83
CA GLY A 225 28.84 -17.94 12.23
C GLY A 225 29.93 -17.73 13.27
N VAL A 226 31.11 -18.32 13.03
CA VAL A 226 32.31 -18.15 13.86
C VAL A 226 33.30 -17.32 13.06
N GLY A 227 33.63 -16.14 13.57
CA GLY A 227 34.63 -15.26 12.97
C GLY A 227 36.04 -15.82 13.12
N VAL A 228 36.92 -15.40 12.20
CA VAL A 228 38.35 -15.68 12.22
C VAL A 228 39.04 -14.61 13.05
N ASP A 229 39.87 -15.02 14.02
CA ASP A 229 40.70 -14.09 14.80
C ASP A 229 41.83 -13.55 13.92
N VAL A 230 41.78 -12.25 13.62
CA VAL A 230 42.75 -11.55 12.77
C VAL A 230 43.71 -10.67 13.54
N SER A 231 43.82 -10.85 14.87
CA SER A 231 44.74 -10.07 15.71
C SER A 231 46.23 -10.32 15.42
N GLY A 232 46.54 -11.46 14.80
CA GLY A 232 47.89 -11.91 14.46
C GLY A 232 48.14 -12.09 12.96
N GLU A 233 49.29 -12.67 12.65
CA GLU A 233 49.57 -13.18 11.31
C GLU A 233 48.87 -14.54 11.14
N LEU A 234 48.11 -14.66 10.06
CA LEU A 234 47.49 -15.91 9.65
C LEU A 234 48.42 -16.66 8.71
N THR A 235 48.48 -17.97 8.88
CA THR A 235 49.32 -18.89 8.10
C THR A 235 48.45 -20.03 7.58
N GLY A 236 48.95 -20.76 6.58
CA GLY A 236 48.24 -21.91 6.03
C GLY A 236 47.40 -21.58 4.80
N GLY A 237 46.83 -22.62 4.19
CA GLY A 237 45.75 -22.46 3.22
C GLY A 237 44.51 -21.85 3.89
N LEU A 238 44.04 -20.69 3.39
CA LEU A 238 42.92 -19.94 3.95
C LEU A 238 41.91 -19.59 2.87
N SER A 239 40.63 -19.63 3.21
CA SER A 239 39.54 -19.10 2.39
C SER A 239 38.74 -18.16 3.27
N LEU A 240 38.66 -16.88 2.89
CA LEU A 240 38.10 -15.84 3.74
C LEU A 240 37.10 -14.96 2.99
N VAL A 241 36.09 -14.52 3.72
CA VAL A 241 35.12 -13.52 3.30
C VAL A 241 34.89 -12.52 4.42
N ALA A 242 34.85 -11.23 4.08
CA ALA A 242 34.40 -10.17 4.97
C ALA A 242 32.87 -10.21 4.98
N SER A 243 32.28 -10.57 6.11
CA SER A 243 30.85 -10.86 6.22
C SER A 243 30.33 -10.51 7.61
N TYR A 244 29.17 -11.05 7.97
CA TYR A 244 28.54 -10.85 9.28
C TYR A 244 27.96 -12.13 9.86
N LYS A 245 27.75 -12.11 11.17
CA LYS A 245 26.96 -13.11 11.89
C LYS A 245 25.51 -12.62 11.98
N THR A 246 24.56 -13.45 11.59
CA THR A 246 23.15 -13.04 11.68
C THR A 246 22.73 -13.00 13.14
N ILE A 247 22.11 -11.89 13.54
CA ILE A 247 21.36 -11.82 14.79
C ILE A 247 19.89 -11.94 14.44
N LEU A 248 19.19 -12.89 15.03
CA LEU A 248 17.76 -13.08 14.82
C LEU A 248 16.96 -12.37 15.90
N VAL A 249 15.83 -11.79 15.51
CA VAL A 249 14.87 -11.12 16.38
C VAL A 249 13.47 -11.59 16.04
N ARG A 250 12.60 -11.66 17.05
CA ARG A 250 11.24 -12.18 16.93
C ARG A 250 10.22 -11.07 16.93
N ILE A 251 9.33 -11.10 15.94
CA ILE A 251 8.13 -10.29 15.86
C ILE A 251 6.97 -11.15 16.35
N GLU A 252 6.36 -10.77 17.47
CA GLU A 252 5.07 -11.32 17.89
C GLU A 252 3.93 -10.48 17.33
N ILE A 253 3.01 -11.11 16.61
CA ILE A 253 1.82 -10.45 16.06
C ILE A 253 0.59 -10.78 16.91
N ASP A 254 -0.09 -9.75 17.38
CA ASP A 254 -1.43 -9.80 17.97
C ASP A 254 -2.40 -9.04 17.07
N ALA A 255 -3.24 -9.76 16.32
CA ALA A 255 -4.24 -9.17 15.44
C ALA A 255 -5.38 -8.44 16.19
N ASN A 256 -5.41 -8.47 17.52
CA ASN A 256 -6.35 -7.73 18.37
C ASN A 256 -7.83 -7.95 17.95
N GLY A 257 -8.17 -9.24 17.81
CA GLY A 257 -9.49 -9.69 17.35
C GLY A 257 -9.71 -9.67 15.83
N GLY A 258 -8.69 -9.31 15.04
CA GLY A 258 -8.68 -9.54 13.60
C GLY A 258 -8.29 -10.96 13.20
N VAL A 259 -8.50 -11.31 11.93
CA VAL A 259 -8.20 -12.62 11.34
C VAL A 259 -7.40 -12.46 10.03
N GLY A 260 -6.51 -13.41 9.75
CA GLY A 260 -5.61 -13.37 8.59
C GLY A 260 -4.42 -12.42 8.76
N GLY A 261 -3.81 -12.02 7.64
CA GLY A 261 -2.61 -11.17 7.63
C GLY A 261 -1.32 -11.93 7.95
N SER A 262 -0.24 -11.19 8.24
CA SER A 262 1.03 -11.77 8.67
C SER A 262 0.96 -12.35 10.09
N GLY A 263 1.55 -13.53 10.28
CA GLY A 263 1.72 -14.14 11.61
C GLY A 263 3.04 -13.74 12.28
N SER A 264 3.21 -14.15 13.54
CA SER A 264 4.47 -14.04 14.27
C SER A 264 5.60 -14.73 13.50
N GLN A 265 6.77 -14.10 13.45
CA GLN A 265 7.90 -14.56 12.65
C GLN A 265 9.24 -14.15 13.26
N THR A 266 10.28 -14.90 12.95
CA THR A 266 11.66 -14.58 13.32
C THR A 266 12.39 -14.08 12.08
N VAL A 267 13.08 -12.95 12.20
CA VAL A 267 13.75 -12.27 11.09
C VAL A 267 15.15 -11.83 11.49
N GLU A 268 16.01 -11.60 10.52
CA GLU A 268 17.33 -11.02 10.78
C GLU A 268 17.20 -9.56 11.24
N LYS A 269 17.92 -9.22 12.30
CA LYS A 269 18.05 -7.87 12.82
C LYS A 269 18.55 -6.92 11.73
N GLY A 270 17.92 -5.75 11.63
CA GLY A 270 18.22 -4.73 10.64
C GLY A 270 17.48 -4.89 9.32
N LYS A 271 16.81 -6.03 9.07
CA LYS A 271 16.00 -6.20 7.87
C LYS A 271 14.65 -5.49 7.98
N THR A 272 14.19 -4.97 6.84
CA THR A 272 12.83 -4.47 6.68
C THR A 272 11.90 -5.62 6.30
N VAL A 273 10.82 -5.76 7.05
CA VAL A 273 9.78 -6.78 6.86
C VAL A 273 8.49 -6.10 6.45
N THR A 274 7.80 -6.65 5.45
CA THR A 274 6.46 -6.22 5.05
C THR A 274 5.42 -7.09 5.75
N LEU A 275 4.56 -6.47 6.54
CA LEU A 275 3.44 -7.12 7.21
C LEU A 275 2.14 -6.86 6.44
N GLU A 276 1.41 -7.92 6.14
CA GLU A 276 0.10 -7.89 5.49
C GLU A 276 -0.99 -7.62 6.54
N ALA A 277 -1.96 -6.76 6.19
CA ALA A 277 -3.06 -6.41 7.09
C ALA A 277 -3.92 -7.63 7.45
N PRO A 278 -4.25 -7.80 8.75
CA PRO A 278 -5.38 -8.63 9.15
C PRO A 278 -6.70 -7.95 8.75
N THR A 279 -7.80 -8.69 8.84
CA THR A 279 -9.15 -8.16 8.63
C THR A 279 -9.98 -8.27 9.91
N LYS A 280 -10.83 -7.28 10.17
CA LYS A 280 -11.78 -7.28 11.30
C LYS A 280 -13.09 -6.67 10.83
N GLU A 281 -14.17 -7.43 11.00
CA GLU A 281 -15.51 -7.02 10.53
C GLU A 281 -15.90 -5.65 11.10
N GLY A 282 -16.41 -4.78 10.23
CA GLY A 282 -16.85 -3.43 10.60
C GLY A 282 -15.74 -2.46 11.01
N HIS A 283 -14.47 -2.84 10.87
CA HIS A 283 -13.33 -1.99 11.22
C HIS A 283 -12.39 -1.77 10.03
N LEU A 284 -11.67 -0.67 10.04
CA LEU A 284 -10.56 -0.36 9.15
C LEU A 284 -9.25 -0.60 9.91
N PHE A 285 -8.34 -1.36 9.31
CA PHE A 285 -6.99 -1.53 9.84
C PHE A 285 -6.18 -0.25 9.57
N THR A 286 -5.67 0.39 10.62
CA THR A 286 -4.91 1.65 10.49
C THR A 286 -3.41 1.46 10.68
N GLY A 287 -2.97 0.30 11.16
CA GLY A 287 -1.56 -0.03 11.35
C GLY A 287 -1.31 -0.91 12.58
N TRP A 288 -0.04 -1.03 12.94
CA TRP A 288 0.41 -1.72 14.14
C TRP A 288 0.88 -0.74 15.20
N LYS A 289 0.81 -1.14 16.47
CA LYS A 289 1.43 -0.43 17.58
C LYS A 289 2.28 -1.39 18.39
N ASP A 290 3.49 -0.99 18.74
CA ASP A 290 4.35 -1.80 19.60
C ASP A 290 4.02 -1.62 21.10
N GLU A 291 4.64 -2.45 21.93
CA GLU A 291 4.55 -2.40 23.39
C GLU A 291 5.10 -1.10 24.01
N LYS A 292 5.97 -0.37 23.30
CA LYS A 292 6.53 0.93 23.73
C LYS A 292 5.61 2.10 23.36
N GLY A 293 4.61 1.84 22.53
CA GLY A 293 3.61 2.79 22.07
C GLY A 293 3.90 3.44 20.72
N ASN A 294 4.97 3.03 20.03
CA ASN A 294 5.29 3.51 18.69
C ASN A 294 4.26 2.99 17.70
N SER A 295 3.85 3.85 16.77
CA SER A 295 2.82 3.55 15.76
C SER A 295 3.46 3.33 14.39
N TYR A 296 3.02 2.27 13.71
CA TYR A 296 3.45 1.87 12.38
C TYR A 296 2.23 1.86 11.46
N PRO A 297 1.92 2.99 10.79
CA PRO A 297 0.69 3.14 10.03
C PRO A 297 0.68 2.25 8.77
N ALA A 298 -0.51 1.77 8.40
CA ALA A 298 -0.72 1.03 7.16
C ALA A 298 -0.63 1.96 5.94
N GLY A 299 0.02 1.47 4.88
CA GLY A 299 -0.05 2.06 3.55
C GLY A 299 -1.44 1.91 2.92
N ALA A 300 -1.66 2.59 1.80
CA ALA A 300 -2.93 2.52 1.06
C ALA A 300 -3.25 1.11 0.53
N ASP A 301 -2.23 0.26 0.39
CA ASP A 301 -2.32 -1.15 0.03
C ASP A 301 -2.60 -2.07 1.24
N GLY A 302 -2.72 -1.50 2.44
CA GLY A 302 -2.90 -2.23 3.69
C GLY A 302 -1.61 -2.81 4.27
N LYS A 303 -0.44 -2.54 3.67
CA LYS A 303 0.83 -3.12 4.14
C LYS A 303 1.57 -2.20 5.08
N VAL A 304 2.37 -2.78 5.97
CA VAL A 304 3.24 -2.03 6.90
C VAL A 304 4.67 -2.53 6.74
N ASN A 305 5.60 -1.64 6.41
CA ASN A 305 7.03 -1.95 6.34
C ASN A 305 7.71 -1.54 7.64
N ILE A 306 8.39 -2.49 8.30
CA ILE A 306 9.04 -2.27 9.59
C ILE A 306 10.48 -2.78 9.54
N THR A 307 11.44 -1.93 9.88
CA THR A 307 12.83 -2.35 10.12
C THR A 307 12.97 -2.87 11.55
N VAL A 308 13.33 -4.15 11.69
CA VAL A 308 13.27 -4.85 12.97
C VAL A 308 14.67 -4.90 13.60
N ASN A 309 14.87 -4.19 14.70
CA ASN A 309 16.19 -4.06 15.35
C ASN A 309 16.31 -4.80 16.69
N GLU A 310 15.19 -5.24 17.23
CA GLU A 310 15.05 -5.92 18.52
C GLU A 310 13.76 -6.75 18.48
N ASP A 311 13.59 -7.64 19.44
CA ASP A 311 12.32 -8.34 19.63
C ASP A 311 11.20 -7.34 19.86
N MET A 312 10.05 -7.56 19.24
CA MET A 312 8.90 -6.66 19.38
C MET A 312 7.58 -7.40 19.32
N LYS A 313 6.64 -6.92 20.13
CA LYS A 313 5.24 -7.30 20.04
C LYS A 313 4.44 -6.20 19.36
N LEU A 314 3.76 -6.55 18.28
CA LEU A 314 2.91 -5.64 17.51
C LEU A 314 1.44 -6.00 17.69
N THR A 315 0.65 -5.02 18.10
CA THR A 315 -0.80 -5.13 18.26
C THR A 315 -1.51 -4.36 17.17
N ALA A 316 -2.49 -4.97 16.50
CA ALA A 316 -3.24 -4.31 15.44
C ALA A 316 -4.09 -3.16 15.98
N VAL A 317 -4.07 -2.04 15.27
CA VAL A 317 -4.86 -0.85 15.54
C VAL A 317 -6.02 -0.77 14.55
N TRP A 318 -7.21 -0.53 15.10
CA TRP A 318 -8.46 -0.57 14.37
C TRP A 318 -9.24 0.73 14.55
N GLU A 319 -9.83 1.22 13.47
CA GLU A 319 -10.81 2.30 13.48
C GLU A 319 -12.18 1.74 13.12
N ALA A 320 -13.21 2.01 13.92
CA ALA A 320 -14.56 1.55 13.60
C ALA A 320 -15.05 2.25 12.33
N ARG A 321 -15.55 1.49 11.35
CA ARG A 321 -16.19 2.07 10.17
C ARG A 321 -17.49 2.74 10.61
N THR A 322 -17.86 3.80 9.91
CA THR A 322 -19.17 4.44 10.07
C THR A 322 -20.09 4.02 8.94
N PHE A 323 -21.37 3.90 9.26
CA PHE A 323 -22.43 3.54 8.34
C PHE A 323 -23.51 4.62 8.35
N THR A 324 -24.15 4.80 7.21
CA THR A 324 -25.19 5.82 7.02
C THR A 324 -26.55 5.21 7.30
N VAL A 325 -27.31 5.83 8.20
CA VAL A 325 -28.72 5.54 8.42
C VAL A 325 -29.55 6.60 7.71
N THR A 326 -30.31 6.19 6.70
CA THR A 326 -31.17 7.03 5.89
C THR A 326 -32.61 6.86 6.33
N TYR A 327 -33.24 7.95 6.76
CA TYR A 327 -34.66 7.97 7.09
C TYR A 327 -35.44 8.51 5.90
N VAL A 328 -36.28 7.68 5.32
CA VAL A 328 -37.19 8.03 4.21
C VAL A 328 -38.51 8.50 4.80
N LEU A 329 -38.83 9.76 4.51
CA LEU A 329 -40.07 10.41 4.91
C LEU A 329 -41.09 10.37 3.76
N LEU A 330 -42.29 10.93 3.97
CA LEU A 330 -43.24 11.11 2.87
C LEU A 330 -42.66 12.07 1.79
N ASP A 331 -43.20 11.98 0.58
CA ASP A 331 -42.84 12.80 -0.58
C ASP A 331 -41.40 12.59 -1.07
N GLY A 332 -40.76 11.49 -0.67
CA GLY A 332 -39.41 11.11 -1.10
C GLY A 332 -38.28 11.90 -0.43
N LYS A 333 -38.58 12.73 0.58
CA LYS A 333 -37.56 13.43 1.35
C LYS A 333 -36.77 12.46 2.24
N THR A 334 -35.49 12.73 2.40
CA THR A 334 -34.60 11.91 3.23
C THR A 334 -33.80 12.76 4.20
N ARG A 335 -33.58 12.24 5.41
CA ARG A 335 -32.51 12.71 6.31
C ARG A 335 -31.54 11.57 6.59
N THR A 336 -30.29 11.90 6.90
CA THR A 336 -29.24 10.91 7.17
C THR A 336 -28.49 11.23 8.44
N GLU A 337 -28.04 10.20 9.14
CA GLU A 337 -27.02 10.31 10.20
C GLU A 337 -25.98 9.20 10.05
N THR A 338 -24.77 9.41 10.56
CA THR A 338 -23.69 8.42 10.52
C THR A 338 -23.49 7.81 11.90
N VAL A 339 -23.45 6.49 11.96
CA VAL A 339 -23.30 5.73 13.20
C VAL A 339 -22.12 4.78 13.07
N ALA A 340 -21.25 4.71 14.10
CA ALA A 340 -20.13 3.77 14.10
C ALA A 340 -20.62 2.31 14.18
N TYR A 341 -19.85 1.40 13.57
CA TYR A 341 -20.15 -0.03 13.55
C TYR A 341 -20.45 -0.59 14.94
N GLY A 342 -21.52 -1.37 15.04
CA GLY A 342 -21.93 -2.05 16.26
C GLY A 342 -22.55 -1.14 17.32
N GLN A 343 -22.65 0.17 17.09
CA GLN A 343 -23.33 1.07 18.02
C GLN A 343 -24.85 0.89 17.94
N LYS A 344 -25.51 1.14 19.07
CA LYS A 344 -26.97 1.14 19.18
C LYS A 344 -27.51 2.53 18.86
N LEU A 345 -28.49 2.57 17.96
CA LEU A 345 -29.24 3.76 17.58
C LEU A 345 -30.66 3.66 18.10
N THR A 346 -31.10 4.63 18.89
CA THR A 346 -32.48 4.73 19.39
C THR A 346 -33.36 5.45 18.37
N LEU A 347 -34.46 4.84 17.96
CA LEU A 347 -35.36 5.39 16.97
C LEU A 347 -36.38 6.32 17.61
N GLY A 348 -36.40 7.59 17.19
CA GLY A 348 -37.36 8.59 17.66
C GLY A 348 -38.71 8.51 16.94
N GLU A 349 -39.69 9.24 17.46
CA GLU A 349 -40.93 9.52 16.71
C GLU A 349 -40.66 10.48 15.55
N GLU A 350 -41.50 10.42 14.50
CA GLU A 350 -41.52 11.41 13.43
C GLU A 350 -42.91 12.06 13.36
N PRO A 351 -43.14 13.12 14.16
CA PRO A 351 -44.45 13.77 14.26
C PRO A 351 -44.91 14.35 12.92
N ARG A 352 -46.20 14.18 12.63
CA ARG A 352 -46.82 14.73 11.40
C ARG A 352 -48.27 15.15 11.66
N THR A 353 -48.61 16.37 11.27
CA THR A 353 -49.96 16.91 11.42
C THR A 353 -50.99 16.09 10.65
N GLY A 354 -52.07 15.68 11.31
CA GLY A 354 -53.15 14.88 10.70
C GLY A 354 -52.86 13.38 10.60
N TYR A 355 -51.70 12.91 11.10
CA TYR A 355 -51.30 11.52 11.06
C TYR A 355 -50.84 11.03 12.45
N THR A 356 -50.89 9.72 12.67
CA THR A 356 -50.31 9.06 13.84
C THR A 356 -49.10 8.26 13.39
N PHE A 357 -47.93 8.52 13.98
CA PHE A 357 -46.71 7.78 13.66
C PHE A 357 -46.81 6.35 14.21
N VAL A 358 -46.62 5.36 13.33
CA VAL A 358 -46.71 3.94 13.68
C VAL A 358 -45.31 3.39 14.02
N GLY A 359 -44.31 3.78 13.24
CA GLY A 359 -42.94 3.33 13.42
C GLY A 359 -42.08 3.49 12.18
N TRP A 360 -40.86 2.97 12.26
CA TRP A 360 -39.90 2.90 11.17
C TRP A 360 -39.86 1.49 10.59
N LYS A 361 -39.93 1.38 9.27
CA LYS A 361 -39.84 0.12 8.54
C LYS A 361 -38.44 -0.08 7.98
N ASP A 362 -37.79 -1.20 8.30
CA ASP A 362 -36.54 -1.71 7.71
C ASP A 362 -36.87 -2.98 6.92
N GLY A 363 -37.03 -2.86 5.59
CA GLY A 363 -37.52 -3.95 4.76
C GLY A 363 -38.95 -4.39 5.14
N GLU A 364 -39.09 -5.60 5.69
CA GLU A 364 -40.37 -6.12 6.20
C GLU A 364 -40.58 -5.86 7.70
N LYS A 365 -39.51 -5.54 8.43
CA LYS A 365 -39.56 -5.40 9.89
C LYS A 365 -39.98 -3.99 10.29
N MET A 366 -40.84 -3.89 11.29
CA MET A 366 -41.30 -2.63 11.86
C MET A 366 -40.68 -2.43 13.25
N TYR A 367 -40.21 -1.22 13.51
CA TYR A 367 -39.64 -0.77 14.77
C TYR A 367 -40.44 0.41 15.30
N HIS A 368 -40.85 0.34 16.56
CA HIS A 368 -41.59 1.41 17.21
C HIS A 368 -40.64 2.47 17.81
N ALA A 369 -41.18 3.66 18.08
CA ALA A 369 -40.40 4.71 18.73
C ALA A 369 -39.91 4.27 20.11
N GLY A 370 -38.67 4.61 20.44
CA GLY A 370 -37.97 4.18 21.65
C GLY A 370 -37.21 2.86 21.51
N GLU A 371 -37.45 2.07 20.46
CA GLU A 371 -36.66 0.87 20.19
C GLU A 371 -35.24 1.21 19.71
N THR A 372 -34.33 0.25 19.88
CA THR A 372 -32.93 0.40 19.46
C THR A 372 -32.57 -0.59 18.38
N ILE A 373 -31.78 -0.14 17.41
CA ILE A 373 -31.19 -0.99 16.37
C ILE A 373 -29.67 -0.93 16.46
N THR A 374 -29.01 -2.06 16.22
CA THR A 374 -27.54 -2.09 16.08
C THR A 374 -27.19 -1.79 14.63
N VAL A 375 -26.33 -0.80 14.41
CA VAL A 375 -25.91 -0.40 13.06
C VAL A 375 -24.66 -1.17 12.66
N THR A 376 -24.79 -2.12 11.74
CA THR A 376 -23.68 -2.93 11.21
C THR A 376 -23.41 -2.71 9.73
N GLU A 377 -24.31 -2.02 9.05
CA GLU A 377 -24.30 -1.70 7.62
C GLU A 377 -25.14 -0.45 7.38
N ASP A 378 -25.11 0.08 6.15
CA ASP A 378 -25.99 1.18 5.77
C ASP A 378 -27.46 0.74 5.87
N LYS A 379 -28.29 1.56 6.51
CA LYS A 379 -29.70 1.24 6.75
C LYS A 379 -30.61 2.27 6.13
N THR A 380 -31.75 1.81 5.62
CA THR A 380 -32.82 2.67 5.13
C THR A 380 -34.10 2.40 5.91
N LEU A 381 -34.56 3.39 6.66
CA LEU A 381 -35.73 3.32 7.53
C LEU A 381 -36.86 4.17 6.94
N THR A 382 -37.98 3.55 6.57
CA THR A 382 -39.12 4.27 6.02
C THR A 382 -40.14 4.55 7.11
N ALA A 383 -40.48 5.81 7.34
CA ALA A 383 -41.51 6.15 8.31
C ALA A 383 -42.89 5.69 7.83
N VAL A 384 -43.66 5.10 8.75
CA VAL A 384 -45.02 4.64 8.51
C VAL A 384 -45.96 5.42 9.43
N TRP A 385 -47.06 5.89 8.84
CA TRP A 385 -48.09 6.65 9.53
C TRP A 385 -49.47 6.10 9.20
N ASP A 386 -50.37 6.15 10.18
CA ASP A 386 -51.80 5.99 9.98
C ASP A 386 -52.46 7.36 9.82
N THR A 387 -53.37 7.46 8.84
CA THR A 387 -54.12 8.69 8.61
C THR A 387 -55.16 8.84 9.71
N ARG A 388 -55.21 9.99 10.39
CA ARG A 388 -56.25 10.23 11.41
C ARG A 388 -57.59 10.48 10.72
N SER A 389 -58.67 10.01 11.34
CA SER A 389 -60.04 10.35 10.94
C SER A 389 -60.61 11.40 11.87
N PHE A 390 -61.31 12.36 11.29
CA PHE A 390 -62.02 13.42 11.99
C PHE A 390 -63.52 13.30 11.73
N THR A 391 -64.31 13.83 12.65
CA THR A 391 -65.77 13.77 12.63
C THR A 391 -66.35 15.07 12.11
N VAL A 392 -67.18 14.99 11.07
CA VAL A 392 -68.02 16.11 10.62
C VAL A 392 -69.39 15.94 11.24
N THR A 393 -69.78 16.89 12.08
CA THR A 393 -71.06 16.91 12.80
C THR A 393 -72.01 17.90 12.15
N TYR A 394 -73.11 17.41 11.59
CA TYR A 394 -74.19 18.20 11.05
C TYR A 394 -75.25 18.44 12.12
N VAL A 395 -75.43 19.69 12.52
CA VAL A 395 -76.46 20.13 13.46
C VAL A 395 -77.72 20.49 12.68
N LEU A 396 -78.79 19.74 12.94
CA LEU A 396 -80.09 19.85 12.31
C LEU A 396 -81.07 20.59 13.23
N LEU A 397 -82.33 20.69 12.80
CA LEU A 397 -83.40 21.31 13.59
C LEU A 397 -83.56 20.62 14.96
N ASN A 398 -83.89 21.42 15.99
CA ASN A 398 -84.14 20.98 17.36
C ASN A 398 -82.93 20.32 18.07
N GLY A 399 -81.71 20.57 17.60
CA GLY A 399 -80.48 20.03 18.21
C GLY A 399 -80.18 18.58 17.88
N LYS A 400 -80.90 17.97 16.92
CA LYS A 400 -80.57 16.64 16.42
C LYS A 400 -79.28 16.72 15.59
N THR A 401 -78.40 15.75 15.75
CA THR A 401 -77.14 15.69 15.00
C THR A 401 -77.07 14.47 14.09
N ARG A 402 -76.38 14.61 12.96
CA ARG A 402 -75.87 13.51 12.14
C ARG A 402 -74.37 13.67 12.05
N THR A 403 -73.63 12.57 12.08
CA THR A 403 -72.17 12.59 11.91
C THR A 403 -71.75 11.74 10.73
N GLU A 404 -70.64 12.11 10.13
CA GLU A 404 -69.84 11.24 9.28
C GLU A 404 -68.37 11.40 9.63
N THR A 405 -67.56 10.38 9.32
CA THR A 405 -66.12 10.42 9.53
C THR A 405 -65.40 10.57 8.19
N ALA A 406 -64.39 11.42 8.17
CA ALA A 406 -63.54 11.63 7.00
C ALA A 406 -62.07 11.55 7.43
N ALA A 407 -61.22 10.92 6.61
CA ALA A 407 -59.79 10.92 6.85
C ALA A 407 -59.21 12.33 6.67
N TYR A 408 -58.12 12.64 7.36
CA TYR A 408 -57.43 13.92 7.25
C TYR A 408 -57.15 14.30 5.79
N GLY A 409 -57.58 15.49 5.37
CA GLY A 409 -57.42 15.99 4.02
C GLY A 409 -58.42 15.44 3.00
N GLN A 410 -59.36 14.56 3.39
CA GLN A 410 -60.45 14.13 2.51
C GLN A 410 -61.46 15.26 2.32
N ASN A 411 -62.02 15.32 1.11
CA ASN A 411 -63.08 16.24 0.79
C ASN A 411 -64.44 15.61 1.05
N VAL A 412 -65.29 16.32 1.80
CA VAL A 412 -66.68 15.96 2.05
C VAL A 412 -67.56 16.90 1.24
N THR A 413 -68.49 16.34 0.46
CA THR A 413 -69.44 17.13 -0.34
C THR A 413 -70.70 17.39 0.47
N LEU A 414 -71.09 18.65 0.59
CA LEU A 414 -72.21 19.07 1.39
C LEU A 414 -73.52 18.91 0.61
N GLY A 415 -74.43 18.08 1.11
CA GLY A 415 -75.77 17.89 0.53
C GLY A 415 -76.78 18.95 0.98
N GLU A 416 -77.95 18.99 0.35
CA GLU A 416 -79.09 19.76 0.87
C GLU A 416 -79.70 19.07 2.10
N GLU A 417 -80.22 19.86 3.04
CA GLU A 417 -81.03 19.36 4.15
C GLU A 417 -82.48 19.86 4.01
N PRO A 418 -83.36 19.08 3.35
CA PRO A 418 -84.71 19.54 3.00
C PRO A 418 -85.58 19.73 4.24
N ARG A 419 -86.38 20.80 4.25
CA ARG A 419 -87.32 21.12 5.34
C ARG A 419 -88.65 21.64 4.81
N THR A 420 -89.76 21.00 5.19
CA THR A 420 -91.10 21.41 4.77
C THR A 420 -91.42 22.84 5.21
N GLY A 421 -91.82 23.69 4.26
CA GLY A 421 -92.18 25.10 4.50
C GLY A 421 -90.99 26.07 4.53
N TYR A 422 -89.78 25.60 4.19
CA TYR A 422 -88.56 26.40 4.19
C TYR A 422 -87.69 26.09 2.95
N THR A 423 -86.85 27.04 2.54
CA THR A 423 -85.77 26.86 1.57
C THR A 423 -84.46 26.64 2.32
N PHE A 424 -83.68 25.62 1.97
CA PHE A 424 -82.35 25.40 2.54
C PHE A 424 -81.37 26.44 1.99
N VAL A 425 -80.67 27.15 2.88
CA VAL A 425 -79.74 28.23 2.51
C VAL A 425 -78.31 27.69 2.42
N GLY A 426 -77.92 26.82 3.35
CA GLY A 426 -76.59 26.22 3.38
C GLY A 426 -76.22 25.68 4.76
N TRP A 427 -74.98 25.19 4.85
CA TRP A 427 -74.34 24.75 6.09
C TRP A 427 -73.44 25.86 6.62
N LYS A 428 -73.59 26.21 7.88
CA LYS A 428 -72.83 27.26 8.54
C LYS A 428 -71.82 26.69 9.52
N ASP A 429 -70.57 27.13 9.38
CA ASP A 429 -69.43 26.82 10.25
C ASP A 429 -68.96 28.14 10.90
N GLY A 430 -69.45 28.42 12.12
CA GLY A 430 -69.25 29.71 12.76
C GLY A 430 -69.84 30.87 11.92
N GLU A 431 -68.98 31.68 11.31
CA GLU A 431 -69.38 32.80 10.43
C GLU A 431 -69.46 32.44 8.95
N LYS A 432 -68.84 31.32 8.54
CA LYS A 432 -68.73 30.94 7.13
C LYS A 432 -69.94 30.09 6.70
N MET A 433 -70.49 30.40 5.53
CA MET A 433 -71.61 29.67 4.94
C MET A 433 -71.14 28.90 3.71
N TYR A 434 -71.53 27.63 3.63
CA TYR A 434 -71.25 26.72 2.53
C TYR A 434 -72.56 26.28 1.89
N HIS A 435 -72.66 26.36 0.56
CA HIS A 435 -73.87 25.97 -0.15
C HIS A 435 -73.87 24.48 -0.53
N ALA A 436 -75.05 23.96 -0.83
CA ALA A 436 -75.17 22.58 -1.28
C ALA A 436 -74.40 22.35 -2.60
N GLY A 437 -73.68 21.23 -2.67
CA GLY A 437 -72.77 20.89 -3.76
C GLY A 437 -71.33 21.36 -3.56
N GLU A 438 -71.06 22.22 -2.57
CA GLU A 438 -69.68 22.59 -2.22
C GLU A 438 -68.94 21.46 -1.49
N THR A 439 -67.62 21.44 -1.61
CA THR A 439 -66.75 20.48 -0.92
C THR A 439 -65.93 21.18 0.15
N ILE A 440 -65.86 20.59 1.34
CA ILE A 440 -64.97 21.01 2.41
C ILE A 440 -63.86 19.99 2.62
N THR A 441 -62.64 20.44 2.87
CA THR A 441 -61.52 19.57 3.23
C THR A 441 -61.51 19.37 4.74
N VAL A 442 -61.62 18.13 5.19
CA VAL A 442 -61.68 17.81 6.62
C VAL A 442 -60.26 17.74 7.18
N THR A 443 -59.86 18.74 7.95
CA THR A 443 -58.54 18.81 8.60
C THR A 443 -58.59 18.66 10.12
N GLU A 444 -59.78 18.77 10.71
CA GLU A 444 -60.07 18.62 12.13
C GLU A 444 -61.55 18.23 12.31
N ASP A 445 -62.02 18.04 13.55
CA ASP A 445 -63.44 17.83 13.81
C ASP A 445 -64.21 19.11 13.49
N MET A 446 -65.26 19.01 12.66
CA MET A 446 -66.02 20.16 12.16
C MET A 446 -67.47 20.08 12.60
N THR A 447 -68.10 21.22 12.88
CA THR A 447 -69.53 21.29 13.20
C THR A 447 -70.24 22.25 12.25
N LEU A 448 -71.18 21.72 11.46
CA LEU A 448 -71.93 22.43 10.44
C LEU A 448 -73.39 22.54 10.82
N THR A 449 -73.91 23.75 10.96
CA THR A 449 -75.31 24.01 11.31
C THR A 449 -76.12 24.33 10.06
N ALA A 450 -77.20 23.60 9.81
CA ALA A 450 -78.07 23.90 8.69
C ALA A 450 -78.83 25.22 8.92
N GLU A 451 -78.85 26.07 7.89
CA GLU A 451 -79.58 27.34 7.87
C GLU A 451 -80.70 27.29 6.83
N TRP A 452 -81.85 27.87 7.18
CA TRP A 452 -83.05 27.85 6.34
C TRP A 452 -83.76 29.20 6.33
N GLU A 453 -84.42 29.50 5.21
CA GLU A 453 -85.28 30.67 5.05
C GLU A 453 -86.75 30.23 4.91
N LYS A 454 -87.68 30.90 5.60
CA LYS A 454 -89.09 30.50 5.62
C LYS A 454 -89.79 30.88 4.31
N LEU A 455 -90.54 29.95 3.71
CA LEU A 455 -91.34 30.25 2.52
C LEU A 455 -92.49 31.22 2.85
N PRO A 456 -92.81 32.20 1.98
CA PRO A 456 -93.91 33.12 2.21
C PRO A 456 -95.26 32.39 2.25
N SER A 457 -96.09 32.72 3.24
CA SER A 457 -97.43 32.14 3.41
C SER A 457 -98.37 32.61 2.31
N ALA A 458 -99.08 31.68 1.67
CA ALA A 458 -99.99 31.91 0.54
C ALA A 458 -101.27 32.73 0.84
N GLU A 459 -101.30 33.57 1.89
CA GLU A 459 -102.48 34.32 2.33
C GLU A 459 -102.36 35.85 2.25
N ASN A 460 -101.31 36.39 1.63
CA ASN A 460 -101.25 37.80 1.18
C ASN A 460 -101.25 37.90 -0.36
N LEU A 461 -102.21 37.24 -1.01
CA LEU A 461 -102.52 37.46 -2.43
C LEU A 461 -103.79 38.34 -2.54
N PRO A 462 -103.77 39.44 -3.32
CA PRO A 462 -104.90 40.35 -3.42
C PRO A 462 -106.11 39.70 -4.10
N LYS A 463 -107.28 39.79 -3.44
CA LYS A 463 -108.58 39.46 -4.04
C LYS A 463 -109.01 40.58 -4.99
N THR A 464 -109.14 40.29 -6.28
CA THR A 464 -110.01 41.06 -7.19
C THR A 464 -110.79 40.07 -8.05
N GLY A 465 -112.07 40.38 -8.24
CA GLY A 465 -113.08 39.50 -8.81
C GLY A 465 -113.35 39.72 -10.30
N ASP A 466 -114.18 38.78 -10.76
CA ASP A 466 -115.02 38.70 -11.96
C ASP A 466 -114.46 38.47 -13.39
N GLU A 467 -114.94 37.32 -13.89
CA GLU A 467 -115.29 36.88 -15.26
C GLU A 467 -114.23 36.58 -16.35
N SER A 468 -113.91 35.27 -16.43
CA SER A 468 -113.95 34.39 -17.63
C SER A 468 -112.80 34.39 -18.68
N PRO A 469 -112.57 33.29 -19.44
CA PRO A 469 -112.03 32.00 -18.99
C PRO A 469 -110.84 31.44 -19.85
N VAL A 470 -110.02 30.60 -19.22
CA VAL A 470 -109.25 29.44 -19.77
C VAL A 470 -108.21 29.66 -20.88
N LEU A 471 -106.95 29.35 -20.55
CA LEU A 471 -106.02 28.43 -21.24
C LEU A 471 -104.78 28.25 -20.31
N LEU A 472 -104.79 27.33 -19.36
CA LEU A 472 -104.35 25.92 -19.42
C LEU A 472 -102.82 25.74 -19.55
N TRP A 473 -102.37 24.66 -18.91
CA TRP A 473 -101.04 24.02 -18.86
C TRP A 473 -100.18 24.42 -17.64
N SER A 474 -100.25 23.68 -16.52
CA SER A 474 -99.63 22.36 -16.25
C SER A 474 -98.10 22.48 -16.15
N ALA A 475 -97.32 21.87 -15.27
CA ALA A 475 -97.39 20.74 -14.35
C ALA A 475 -96.06 20.84 -13.52
N VAL A 476 -95.65 20.01 -12.56
CA VAL A 476 -95.77 18.56 -12.33
C VAL A 476 -95.42 18.33 -10.85
N LEU A 477 -96.25 17.53 -10.20
CA LEU A 477 -95.92 16.79 -8.99
C LEU A 477 -95.53 15.38 -9.49
N VAL A 478 -94.28 14.93 -9.32
CA VAL A 478 -93.90 13.51 -9.53
C VAL A 478 -93.06 13.05 -8.35
N VAL A 479 -93.65 12.13 -7.60
CA VAL A 479 -92.97 11.08 -6.83
C VAL A 479 -92.72 9.91 -7.79
N SER A 480 -91.51 9.36 -7.84
CA SER A 480 -91.29 7.90 -7.88
C SER A 480 -89.80 7.53 -8.00
N ALA A 481 -89.42 6.55 -7.18
CA ALA A 481 -88.21 5.76 -7.31
C ALA A 481 -88.36 4.72 -8.45
N ALA A 482 -87.26 4.35 -9.12
CA ALA A 482 -86.92 2.95 -9.45
C ALA A 482 -85.58 2.82 -10.20
N ALA A 483 -84.83 1.81 -9.80
CA ALA A 483 -83.66 1.26 -10.46
C ALA A 483 -83.99 0.62 -11.83
N GLY A 484 -82.98 0.46 -12.70
CA GLY A 484 -83.15 -0.30 -13.95
C GLY A 484 -81.97 -0.28 -14.91
N PHE A 485 -80.97 -1.11 -14.60
CA PHE A 485 -80.12 -1.88 -15.52
C PHE A 485 -80.54 -1.86 -17.01
N MET A 486 -79.61 -1.58 -17.94
CA MET A 486 -79.60 -2.24 -19.25
C MET A 486 -78.19 -2.43 -19.81
N LEU A 487 -77.81 -3.71 -19.83
CA LEU A 487 -76.85 -4.35 -20.72
C LEU A 487 -77.20 -4.04 -22.20
N LYS A 488 -76.22 -3.63 -22.99
CA LYS A 488 -76.22 -3.79 -24.45
C LYS A 488 -75.30 -4.96 -24.81
N ARG A 489 -75.81 -5.94 -25.57
CA ARG A 489 -74.97 -6.97 -26.21
C ARG A 489 -75.40 -7.22 -27.67
N LYS A 490 -74.36 -7.39 -28.51
CA LYS A 490 -74.26 -7.94 -29.88
C LYS A 490 -74.48 -6.97 -31.07
N LYS A 491 -73.39 -6.61 -31.74
CA LYS A 491 -72.65 -7.51 -32.64
C LYS A 491 -71.18 -7.53 -32.28
#